data_AF-A0A0L8HRT8-F1
#
_entry.id   AF-A0A0L8HRT8-F1
#
_cell.length_a   1.000
_cell.length_b   1.000
_cell.length_c   1.000
_cell.angle_alpha   90.00
_cell.angle_beta   90.00
_cell.angle_gamma   90.00
#
_symmetry.space_group_name_H-M   'P 1'
#
loop_
_entity.id
_entity.type
_entity.pdbx_description
1 polymer ?
#
loop_
_entity_poly.entity_id
_entity_poly.type
_entity_poly.pdbx_seq_one_letter_code
_entity_poly.pdbx_strand_id
1 'polypeptide(L)'
;MKNRSSIILTRSLNPPRFCNETRMIVEELHDNLIVARINTAAFRNEIVMRPRITINPKRSQFPVQSCFAITIHKAQGQTMDNVLIYLERPVFQRGQLYVALSRGKRK
;
A
#
# COMPACT_ATOMS: atom_id res chain seq x y z
N MET A 1 -7.26 -0.36 12.40
CA MET A 1 -7.58 0.30 11.11
C MET A 1 -8.85 1.11 11.33
N LYS A 2 -8.95 2.33 10.80
CA LYS A 2 -10.15 3.18 10.93
C LYS A 2 -10.70 3.50 9.55
N ASN A 3 -11.97 3.92 9.46
CA ASN A 3 -12.52 4.44 8.23
C ASN A 3 -11.66 5.62 7.73
N ARG A 4 -11.55 5.76 6.41
CA ARG A 4 -10.70 6.75 5.70
C ARG A 4 -9.19 6.58 5.87
N SER A 5 -8.73 5.44 6.40
CA SER A 5 -7.29 5.15 6.47
C SER A 5 -6.74 4.71 5.11
N SER A 6 -5.50 5.11 4.80
CA SER A 6 -4.74 4.59 3.65
C SER A 6 -4.19 3.20 3.95
N ILE A 7 -4.39 2.27 3.01
CA ILE A 7 -3.90 0.89 3.07
C ILE A 7 -3.20 0.49 1.78
N ILE A 8 -2.36 -0.52 1.85
CA ILE A 8 -1.64 -1.10 0.72
C ILE A 8 -1.78 -2.62 0.72
N LEU A 9 -1.92 -3.22 -0.46
CA LEU A 9 -1.93 -4.67 -0.62
C LEU A 9 -0.54 -5.26 -0.35
N THR A 10 -0.48 -6.26 0.54
CA THR A 10 0.76 -6.99 0.80
C THR A 10 0.94 -8.16 -0.16
N ARG A 11 -0.13 -8.58 -0.86
CA ARG A 11 -0.07 -9.65 -1.85
C ARG A 11 -1.13 -9.46 -2.96
N SER A 12 -0.85 -10.01 -4.14
CA SER A 12 -1.72 -9.99 -5.30
C SER A 12 -2.90 -10.92 -5.03
N LEU A 13 -4.09 -10.39 -5.24
CA LEU A 13 -5.34 -11.14 -5.16
C LEU A 13 -5.86 -11.49 -6.54
N ASN A 14 -5.94 -10.49 -7.41
CA ASN A 14 -6.49 -10.61 -8.74
C ASN A 14 -5.84 -9.58 -9.68
N PRO A 15 -4.73 -9.95 -10.33
CA PRO A 15 -4.10 -9.13 -11.37
C PRO A 15 -5.05 -8.92 -12.56
N PRO A 16 -5.04 -7.75 -13.22
CA PRO A 16 -4.11 -6.63 -13.03
C PRO A 16 -4.59 -5.57 -12.01
N ARG A 17 -5.73 -5.77 -11.35
CA ARG A 17 -6.40 -4.74 -10.52
C ARG A 17 -5.87 -4.72 -9.09
N PHE A 18 -5.90 -5.88 -8.43
CA PHE A 18 -5.49 -6.08 -7.04
C PHE A 18 -4.12 -6.75 -6.97
N CYS A 19 -3.08 -5.99 -7.31
CA CYS A 19 -1.68 -6.42 -7.28
C CYS A 19 -1.02 -6.09 -5.95
N ASN A 20 0.14 -6.70 -5.67
CA ASN A 20 1.04 -6.22 -4.63
C ASN A 20 1.19 -4.70 -4.74
N GLU A 21 1.22 -4.03 -3.59
CA GLU A 21 1.51 -2.61 -3.50
C GLU A 21 0.42 -1.66 -4.05
N THR A 22 -0.73 -2.17 -4.49
CA THR A 22 -1.88 -1.31 -4.81
C THR A 22 -2.35 -0.57 -3.55
N ARG A 23 -2.37 0.77 -3.64
CA ARG A 23 -2.83 1.66 -2.57
C ARG A 23 -4.33 1.90 -2.67
N MET A 24 -5.01 1.79 -1.53
CA MET A 24 -6.46 1.94 -1.42
C MET A 24 -6.81 2.78 -0.18
N ILE A 25 -7.99 3.38 -0.19
CA ILE A 25 -8.55 4.12 0.95
C ILE A 25 -9.70 3.31 1.50
N VAL A 26 -9.68 3.05 2.80
CA VAL A 26 -10.79 2.35 3.49
C VAL A 26 -12.00 3.28 3.53
N GLU A 27 -13.12 2.84 2.98
CA GLU A 27 -14.42 3.52 3.07
C GLU A 27 -15.13 3.04 4.35
N GLU A 28 -15.31 1.72 4.48
CA GLU A 28 -16.01 1.08 5.61
C GLU A 28 -15.29 -0.17 6.12
N LEU A 29 -15.52 -0.47 7.40
CA LEU A 29 -14.97 -1.61 8.10
C LEU A 29 -16.10 -2.43 8.73
N HIS A 30 -16.14 -3.71 8.39
CA HIS A 30 -17.04 -4.71 8.96
C HIS A 30 -16.20 -5.87 9.53
N ASP A 31 -16.79 -6.75 10.35
CA ASP A 31 -16.05 -7.82 11.06
C ASP A 31 -15.20 -8.72 10.15
N ASN A 32 -15.73 -9.00 8.96
CA ASN A 32 -15.11 -9.90 7.98
C ASN A 32 -14.95 -9.27 6.59
N LEU A 33 -15.16 -7.96 6.44
CA LEU A 33 -15.14 -7.29 5.15
C LEU A 33 -14.48 -5.92 5.30
N ILE A 34 -13.53 -5.63 4.42
CA ILE A 34 -12.95 -4.30 4.28
C ILE A 34 -13.47 -3.74 2.96
N VAL A 35 -14.15 -2.60 3.03
CA VAL A 35 -14.63 -1.88 1.86
C VAL A 35 -13.60 -0.80 1.59
N ALA A 36 -12.85 -0.92 0.51
CA ALA A 36 -11.79 0.02 0.16
C ALA A 36 -11.83 0.36 -1.32
N ARG A 37 -11.50 1.61 -1.63
CA ARG A 37 -11.46 2.17 -2.99
C ARG A 37 -10.02 2.34 -3.45
N ILE A 38 -9.71 1.92 -4.68
CA ILE A 38 -8.38 2.11 -5.28
C ILE A 38 -8.11 3.60 -5.52
N ASN A 39 -6.93 4.07 -5.12
CA ASN A 39 -6.53 5.47 -5.28
C ASN A 39 -5.99 5.78 -6.70
N THR A 40 -5.51 4.76 -7.41
CA THR A 40 -4.97 4.88 -8.78
C THR A 40 -6.08 5.22 -9.78
N ALA A 41 -5.84 6.19 -10.67
CA ALA A 41 -6.80 6.66 -11.66
C ALA A 41 -7.38 5.56 -12.57
N ALA A 42 -6.61 4.51 -12.85
CA ALA A 42 -7.01 3.42 -13.76
C ALA A 42 -8.20 2.57 -13.27
N PHE A 43 -8.41 2.47 -11.95
CA PHE A 43 -9.47 1.64 -11.34
C PHE A 43 -10.26 2.40 -10.28
N ARG A 44 -10.34 3.72 -10.44
CA ARG A 44 -11.06 4.63 -9.53
C ARG A 44 -12.53 4.19 -9.49
N ASN A 45 -13.02 3.83 -8.29
CA ASN A 45 -14.39 3.39 -7.95
C ASN A 45 -14.61 1.87 -7.82
N GLU A 46 -13.59 1.02 -7.96
CA GLU A 46 -13.74 -0.39 -7.56
C GLU A 46 -13.72 -0.53 -6.04
N ILE A 47 -14.76 -1.16 -5.50
CA ILE A 47 -14.99 -1.34 -4.07
C ILE A 47 -15.16 -2.84 -3.77
N VAL A 48 -14.12 -3.55 -3.33
CA VAL A 48 -14.27 -4.87 -2.69
C VAL A 48 -13.00 -5.20 -1.88
N MET A 49 -13.14 -5.77 -0.67
CA MET A 49 -12.10 -6.67 -0.14
C MET A 49 -12.59 -7.78 0.80
N ARG A 50 -12.67 -9.01 0.27
CA ARG A 50 -12.34 -10.29 0.95
C ARG A 50 -11.39 -11.07 0.02
N PRO A 51 -10.23 -11.53 0.49
CA PRO A 51 -10.20 -12.70 1.37
C PRO A 51 -9.26 -12.53 2.58
N ARG A 52 -9.69 -13.00 3.75
CA ARG A 52 -8.70 -13.40 4.76
C ARG A 52 -7.97 -14.61 4.19
N ILE A 53 -6.67 -14.48 3.97
CA ILE A 53 -5.87 -15.56 3.42
C ILE A 53 -5.13 -16.22 4.56
N THR A 54 -5.27 -17.53 4.66
CA THR A 54 -4.53 -18.39 5.58
C THR A 54 -3.07 -18.45 5.15
N ILE A 55 -2.19 -17.78 5.87
CA ILE A 55 -0.74 -17.89 5.75
C ILE A 55 -0.31 -18.91 6.80
N ASN A 56 -0.01 -20.13 6.37
CA ASN A 56 0.23 -21.30 7.23
C ASN A 56 -1.05 -21.72 8.00
N PRO A 57 -1.21 -22.99 8.40
CA PRO A 57 -2.49 -23.49 8.97
C PRO A 57 -2.98 -22.76 10.24
N LYS A 58 -2.24 -21.77 10.75
CA LYS A 58 -2.51 -21.06 12.00
C LYS A 58 -2.84 -19.56 11.86
N ARG A 59 -2.70 -18.92 10.69
CA ARG A 59 -2.91 -17.46 10.60
C ARG A 59 -3.76 -17.04 9.40
N SER A 60 -5.01 -16.68 9.67
CA SER A 60 -5.91 -16.07 8.69
C SER A 60 -5.90 -14.55 8.85
N GLN A 61 -5.40 -13.80 7.84
CA GLN A 61 -5.37 -12.34 7.89
C GLN A 61 -5.72 -11.71 6.54
N PHE A 62 -6.26 -10.50 6.59
CA PHE A 62 -6.39 -9.67 5.39
C PHE A 62 -4.99 -9.32 4.86
N PRO A 63 -4.76 -9.40 3.54
CA PRO A 63 -3.47 -9.08 2.94
C PRO A 63 -3.28 -7.58 2.74
N VAL A 64 -3.46 -6.81 3.81
CA VAL A 64 -3.36 -5.34 3.79
C VAL A 64 -2.47 -4.85 4.93
N GLN A 65 -1.83 -3.72 4.70
CA GLN A 65 -1.09 -2.99 5.73
C GLN A 65 -1.46 -1.50 5.65
N SER A 66 -1.37 -0.77 6.77
CA SER A 66 -1.49 0.69 6.74
C SER A 66 -0.36 1.31 5.91
N CYS A 67 -0.69 2.31 5.09
CA CYS A 67 0.21 2.92 4.12
C CYS A 67 0.27 4.45 4.26
N PHE A 68 0.30 4.96 5.49
CA PHE A 68 0.57 6.38 5.72
C PHE A 68 2.05 6.72 5.49
N ALA A 69 2.93 5.85 5.98
CA ALA A 69 4.37 5.89 5.72
C ALA A 69 4.80 4.50 5.23
N ILE A 70 5.73 4.47 4.27
CA ILE A 70 6.34 3.25 3.74
C ILE A 70 7.86 3.39 3.77
N THR A 71 8.55 2.27 3.92
CA THR A 71 10.02 2.27 3.85
C THR A 71 10.47 2.48 2.40
N ILE A 72 11.66 3.06 2.23
CA ILE A 72 12.26 3.31 0.90
C ILE A 72 12.28 2.02 0.06
N HIS A 73 12.65 0.89 0.67
CA HIS A 73 12.66 -0.41 0.01
C HIS A 73 11.27 -0.83 -0.49
N LYS A 74 10.20 -0.57 0.28
CA LYS A 74 8.82 -0.88 -0.11
C LYS A 74 8.23 0.10 -1.12
N ALA A 75 8.83 1.27 -1.28
CA ALA A 75 8.44 2.23 -2.30
C ALA A 75 9.10 1.93 -3.67
N GLN A 76 10.06 1.01 -3.74
CA GLN A 76 10.81 0.74 -4.95
C GLN A 76 9.89 0.27 -6.08
N GLY A 77 9.97 0.92 -7.24
CA GLY A 77 9.09 0.63 -8.39
C GLY A 77 7.75 1.36 -8.36
N GLN A 78 7.39 2.01 -7.25
CA GLN A 78 6.20 2.87 -7.18
C GLN A 78 6.53 4.31 -7.57
N THR A 79 5.49 4.99 -8.05
CA THR A 79 5.53 6.41 -8.37
C THR A 79 4.45 7.14 -7.58
N MET A 80 4.81 8.25 -6.95
CA MET A 80 3.95 9.06 -6.07
C MET A 80 3.95 10.50 -6.54
N ASP A 81 2.79 11.16 -6.47
CA ASP A 81 2.69 12.55 -6.91
C ASP A 81 3.40 13.49 -5.94
N ASN A 82 3.23 13.26 -4.63
CA ASN A 82 3.92 13.98 -3.56
C ASN A 82 4.59 12.98 -2.60
N VAL A 83 5.81 13.27 -2.16
CA VAL A 83 6.59 12.42 -1.26
C VAL A 83 7.22 13.29 -0.17
N LEU A 84 7.09 12.86 1.09
CA LEU A 84 7.86 13.39 2.21
C LEU A 84 8.90 12.35 2.62
N ILE A 85 10.19 12.71 2.55
CA ILE A 85 11.29 11.82 2.91
C ILE A 85 11.76 12.20 4.32
N TYR A 86 11.59 11.27 5.26
CA TYR A 86 12.06 11.43 6.63
C TYR A 86 13.34 10.60 6.85
N LEU A 87 14.42 11.28 7.25
CA LEU A 87 15.73 10.67 7.53
C LEU A 87 16.17 11.06 8.95
N GLU A 88 15.82 10.23 9.93
CA GLU A 88 16.27 10.42 11.31
C GLU A 88 17.77 10.12 11.47
N ARG A 89 18.29 9.20 10.64
CA ARG A 89 19.71 8.80 10.59
C ARG A 89 20.18 8.81 9.13
N PRO A 90 21.49 8.96 8.87
CA PRO A 90 22.02 8.84 7.52
C PRO A 90 21.61 7.50 6.88
N VAL A 91 21.36 7.52 5.58
CA VAL A 91 20.88 6.35 4.82
C VAL A 91 21.81 5.15 5.00
N PHE A 92 21.23 4.01 5.38
CA PHE A 92 21.96 2.78 5.73
C PHE A 92 22.75 2.20 4.55
N GLN A 93 22.25 2.36 3.32
CA GLN A 93 22.89 1.80 2.13
C GLN A 93 23.00 2.84 1.01
N ARG A 94 24.06 2.69 0.19
CA ARG A 94 24.24 3.47 -1.03
C ARG A 94 23.03 3.31 -1.95
N GLY A 95 22.57 4.41 -2.52
CA GLY A 95 21.43 4.42 -3.45
C GLY A 95 20.05 4.50 -2.81
N GLN A 96 19.88 4.31 -1.49
CA GLN A 96 18.55 4.44 -0.84
C GLN A 96 17.98 5.85 -0.97
N LEU A 97 18.81 6.87 -0.78
CA LEU A 97 18.39 8.27 -0.94
C LEU A 97 17.97 8.55 -2.39
N TYR A 98 18.74 8.02 -3.35
CA TYR A 98 18.39 8.14 -4.77
C TYR A 98 17.04 7.47 -5.07
N VAL A 99 16.83 6.24 -4.58
CA VAL A 99 15.55 5.53 -4.74
C VAL A 99 14.42 6.34 -4.14
N ALA A 100 14.59 6.92 -2.95
CA ALA A 100 13.57 7.74 -2.28
C ALA A 100 13.22 8.99 -3.10
N LEU A 101 14.22 9.74 -3.56
CA LEU A 101 14.04 10.94 -4.38
C LEU A 101 13.39 10.62 -5.72
N SER A 102 13.73 9.48 -6.32
CA SER A 102 13.18 9.06 -7.60
C SER A 102 11.71 8.61 -7.54
N ARG A 103 11.08 8.53 -6.35
CA ARG A 103 9.67 8.14 -6.23
C ARG A 103 8.71 9.29 -6.54
N GLY A 104 9.14 10.54 -6.39
CA GLY A 104 8.33 11.73 -6.63
C GLY A 104 8.27 12.11 -8.11
N LYS A 105 7.08 12.52 -8.61
CA LYS A 105 6.92 12.99 -10.00
C LYS A 105 7.28 14.46 -10.20
N ARG A 106 7.11 15.31 -9.19
CA ARG A 106 7.42 16.75 -9.26
C ARG A 106 8.69 17.06 -8.48
N LYS A 107 9.59 17.82 -9.11
CA LYS A 107 10.67 18.54 -8.44
C LYS A 107 10.15 19.87 -7.90
#